data_AF-A0A256WGE2-F1
#
_entry.id   AF-A0A256WGE2-F1
#
_cell.length_a   1.000
_cell.length_b   1.000
_cell.length_c   1.000
_cell.angle_alpha   90.00
_cell.angle_beta   90.00
_cell.angle_gamma   90.00
#
_symmetry.space_group_name_H-M   'P 1'
#
loop_
_entity.id
_entity.type
_entity.pdbx_description
1 polymer ?
#
loop_
_entity_poly.entity_id
_entity_poly.type
_entity_poly.pdbx_seq_one_letter_code
_entity_poly.pdbx_strand_id
1 'polypeptide(L)'
;MILRKKISTIVIHVFIWSIFIFLPVIVLPKSYELLMGNTYYLINYLATSVISIVFFYFNYYWAIPELYFSKRKWEYIFSIVSFVVISILVFAGILLIGDNQTQEMPLRTSLRFAGLFIKYLIIFIVSWVIRLYQKTKQQEFEKNVAELAFLKAQINPHFLFNTLNGLYALAIKKSDKTADSIAQLSEIMRYVTTDAKADKVPIEKEIEYIHNFIELHRIRLTEYTTVKFNVDGSLTGIMIELIM
;
A
#
# COMPACT_ATOMS: atom_id res chain seq x y z
N MET A 1 -15.90 -8.47 -1.42
CA MET A 1 -14.60 -8.07 -2.00
C MET A 1 -13.38 -8.72 -1.33
N ILE A 2 -13.32 -8.75 0.01
CA ILE A 2 -12.18 -9.33 0.78
C ILE A 2 -12.02 -10.84 0.57
N LEU A 3 -13.13 -11.59 0.52
CA LEU A 3 -13.11 -13.05 0.30
C LEU A 3 -12.51 -13.42 -1.07
N ARG A 4 -12.88 -12.67 -2.12
CA ARG A 4 -12.36 -12.86 -3.49
C ARG A 4 -10.87 -12.57 -3.60
N LYS A 5 -10.36 -11.57 -2.87
CA LYS A 5 -8.91 -11.29 -2.77
C LYS A 5 -8.16 -12.44 -2.07
N LYS A 6 -8.67 -12.96 -0.94
CA LYS A 6 -8.04 -14.10 -0.24
C LYS A 6 -7.99 -15.36 -1.09
N ILE A 7 -9.08 -15.69 -1.79
CA ILE A 7 -9.12 -16.85 -2.69
C ILE A 7 -8.13 -16.69 -3.85
N SER A 8 -8.05 -15.50 -4.45
CA SER A 8 -7.07 -15.21 -5.51
C SER A 8 -5.62 -15.39 -5.03
N THR A 9 -5.29 -14.96 -3.81
CA THR A 9 -3.95 -15.15 -3.25
C THR A 9 -3.61 -16.63 -3.05
N ILE A 10 -4.53 -17.42 -2.48
CA ILE A 10 -4.32 -18.86 -2.27
C ILE A 10 -4.09 -19.57 -3.60
N VAL A 11 -4.91 -19.29 -4.62
CA VAL A 11 -4.75 -19.87 -5.96
C VAL A 11 -3.38 -19.54 -6.56
N ILE A 12 -2.90 -18.31 -6.41
CA ILE A 12 -1.58 -17.89 -6.89
C ILE A 12 -0.47 -18.68 -6.18
N HIS A 13 -0.52 -18.84 -4.85
CA HIS A 13 0.50 -19.63 -4.13
C HIS A 13 0.47 -21.10 -4.55
N VAL A 14 -0.71 -21.72 -4.66
CA VAL A 14 -0.85 -23.11 -5.11
C VAL A 14 -0.28 -23.28 -6.53
N PHE A 15 -0.57 -22.35 -7.42
CA PHE A 15 -0.03 -22.36 -8.78
C PHE A 15 1.50 -22.21 -8.81
N ILE A 16 2.06 -21.25 -8.05
CA ILE A 16 3.52 -21.08 -7.93
C ILE A 16 4.17 -22.36 -7.41
N TRP A 17 3.64 -22.95 -6.34
CA TRP A 17 4.20 -24.18 -5.78
C TRP A 17 4.09 -25.36 -6.72
N SER A 18 2.98 -25.47 -7.46
CA SER A 18 2.82 -26.50 -8.48
C SER A 18 3.89 -26.37 -9.56
N ILE A 19 4.17 -25.15 -10.05
CA ILE A 19 5.26 -24.92 -11.00
C ILE A 19 6.61 -25.29 -10.37
N PHE A 20 6.91 -24.84 -9.16
CA PHE A 20 8.21 -25.11 -8.52
C PHE A 20 8.47 -26.59 -8.26
N ILE A 21 7.42 -27.37 -7.99
CA ILE A 21 7.52 -28.82 -7.72
C ILE A 21 7.49 -29.64 -9.01
N PHE A 22 6.66 -29.29 -9.99
CA PHE A 22 6.51 -30.15 -11.18
C PHE A 22 7.41 -29.75 -12.34
N LEU A 23 7.74 -28.46 -12.49
CA LEU A 23 8.54 -27.97 -13.62
C LEU A 23 9.92 -28.63 -13.71
N PRO A 24 10.72 -28.77 -12.64
CA PRO A 24 12.03 -29.41 -12.74
C PRO A 24 11.96 -30.90 -13.09
N VAL A 25 10.86 -31.56 -12.76
CA VAL A 25 10.60 -32.97 -13.08
C VAL A 25 10.22 -33.13 -14.55
N ILE A 26 9.38 -32.23 -15.06
CA ILE A 26 8.89 -32.25 -16.44
C ILE A 26 9.98 -31.84 -17.43
N VAL A 27 10.73 -30.78 -17.12
CA VAL A 27 11.70 -30.17 -18.05
C VAL A 27 13.00 -30.97 -18.18
N LEU A 28 13.33 -31.78 -17.16
CA LEU A 28 14.57 -32.55 -17.12
C LEU A 28 14.23 -34.06 -17.13
N PRO A 29 14.10 -34.75 -18.27
CA PRO A 29 13.67 -36.15 -18.32
C PRO A 29 14.47 -37.10 -17.41
N LYS A 30 15.79 -36.84 -17.27
CA LYS A 30 16.66 -37.60 -16.35
C LYS A 30 16.33 -37.41 -14.87
N SER A 31 15.69 -36.29 -14.49
CA SER A 31 15.26 -36.08 -13.10
C SER A 31 14.08 -36.99 -12.77
N TYR A 32 13.12 -37.18 -13.67
CA TYR A 32 12.02 -38.13 -13.50
C TYR A 32 12.52 -39.57 -13.33
N GLU A 33 13.40 -40.03 -14.21
CA GLU A 33 13.99 -41.38 -14.13
C GLU A 33 14.73 -41.61 -12.81
N LEU A 34 15.48 -40.60 -12.34
CA LEU A 34 16.22 -40.66 -11.09
C LEU A 34 15.30 -40.70 -9.86
N LEU A 35 14.22 -39.91 -9.86
CA LEU A 35 13.24 -39.86 -8.78
C LEU A 35 12.45 -41.16 -8.67
N MET A 36 12.01 -41.73 -9.80
CA MET A 36 11.23 -42.96 -9.82
C MET A 36 12.10 -44.22 -9.67
N GLY A 37 13.38 -44.13 -10.06
CA GLY A 37 14.34 -45.23 -9.98
C GLY A 37 14.98 -45.44 -8.62
N ASN A 38 14.87 -44.48 -7.69
CA ASN A 38 15.49 -44.58 -6.36
C ASN A 38 14.76 -43.74 -5.31
N THR A 39 14.28 -44.42 -4.27
CA THR A 39 13.51 -43.85 -3.15
C THR A 39 14.24 -42.72 -2.41
N TYR A 40 15.58 -42.76 -2.31
CA TYR A 40 16.34 -41.70 -1.64
C TYR A 40 16.28 -40.38 -2.40
N TYR A 41 16.30 -40.41 -3.74
CA TYR A 41 16.16 -39.18 -4.54
C TYR A 41 14.77 -38.59 -4.43
N LEU A 42 13.73 -39.44 -4.39
CA LEU A 42 12.36 -38.98 -4.16
C LEU A 42 12.21 -38.33 -2.78
N ILE A 43 12.73 -38.96 -1.72
CA ILE A 43 12.70 -38.40 -0.36
C ILE A 43 13.47 -37.08 -0.30
N ASN A 44 14.67 -37.00 -0.88
CA ASN A 44 15.47 -35.77 -0.93
C ASN A 44 14.71 -34.63 -1.63
N TYR A 45 14.09 -34.94 -2.78
CA TYR A 45 13.33 -33.97 -3.57
C TYR A 45 12.10 -33.43 -2.82
N LEU A 46 11.34 -34.32 -2.17
CA LEU A 46 10.17 -33.93 -1.37
C LEU A 46 10.60 -33.14 -0.12
N ALA A 47 11.62 -33.59 0.60
CA ALA A 47 12.14 -32.91 1.79
C ALA A 47 12.61 -31.48 1.47
N THR A 48 13.43 -31.31 0.43
CA THR A 48 13.89 -29.97 0.00
C THR A 48 12.76 -29.12 -0.58
N SER A 49 11.67 -29.71 -1.06
CA SER A 49 10.47 -28.97 -1.47
C SER A 49 9.68 -28.46 -0.29
N VAL A 50 9.43 -29.29 0.73
CA VAL A 50 8.78 -28.88 1.98
C VAL A 50 9.59 -27.78 2.67
N ILE A 51 10.91 -27.94 2.80
CA ILE A 51 11.79 -26.93 3.42
C ILE A 51 11.72 -25.60 2.65
N SER A 52 11.68 -25.64 1.32
CA SER A 52 11.57 -24.43 0.50
C SER A 52 10.22 -23.71 0.65
N ILE A 53 9.13 -24.45 0.89
CA ILE A 53 7.82 -23.89 1.20
C ILE A 53 7.84 -23.22 2.57
N VAL A 54 8.43 -23.89 3.56
CA VAL A 54 8.61 -23.33 4.92
C VAL A 54 9.46 -22.06 4.84
N PHE A 55 10.55 -22.05 4.06
CA PHE A 55 11.38 -20.88 3.85
C PHE A 55 10.59 -19.69 3.32
N PHE A 56 9.80 -19.92 2.27
CA PHE A 56 8.98 -18.87 1.67
C PHE A 56 8.03 -18.28 2.70
N TYR A 57 7.29 -19.10 3.45
CA TYR A 57 6.31 -18.59 4.40
C TYR A 57 6.95 -17.94 5.62
N PHE A 58 8.08 -18.46 6.09
CA PHE A 58 8.90 -17.81 7.11
C PHE A 58 9.36 -16.42 6.64
N ASN A 59 9.91 -16.35 5.43
CA ASN A 59 10.41 -15.11 4.86
C ASN A 59 9.26 -14.11 4.60
N TYR A 60 8.16 -14.61 4.02
CA TYR A 60 7.00 -13.83 3.64
C TYR A 60 6.23 -13.31 4.85
N TYR A 61 5.92 -14.13 5.86
CA TYR A 61 5.09 -13.71 6.99
C TYR A 61 5.87 -13.07 8.14
N TRP A 62 7.13 -13.45 8.35
CA TRP A 62 7.88 -13.02 9.53
C TRP A 62 9.15 -12.25 9.18
N ALA A 63 10.09 -12.82 8.41
CA ALA A 63 11.41 -12.20 8.24
C ALA A 63 11.35 -10.84 7.51
N ILE A 64 10.59 -10.73 6.41
CA ILE A 64 10.46 -9.46 5.69
C ILE A 64 9.71 -8.42 6.53
N PRO A 65 8.51 -8.70 7.07
CA PRO A 65 7.77 -7.69 7.84
C PRO A 65 8.51 -7.23 9.10
N GLU A 66 9.05 -8.17 9.88
CA GLU A 66 9.57 -7.89 11.22
C GLU A 66 11.04 -7.49 11.23
N LEU A 67 11.87 -8.03 10.33
CA LEU A 67 13.32 -7.78 10.34
C LEU A 67 13.72 -6.78 9.24
N TYR A 68 13.25 -6.99 8.00
CA TYR A 68 13.63 -6.15 6.87
C TYR A 68 13.01 -4.74 6.96
N PHE A 69 11.71 -4.64 7.22
CA PHE A 69 11.04 -3.32 7.32
C PHE A 69 11.32 -2.59 8.66
N SER A 70 11.61 -3.31 9.75
CA SER A 70 11.95 -2.71 11.06
C SER A 70 13.43 -2.28 11.19
N LYS A 71 14.15 -2.14 10.07
CA LYS A 71 15.58 -1.72 10.00
C LYS A 71 16.59 -2.69 10.66
N ARG A 72 16.18 -3.88 11.12
CA ARG A 72 17.04 -4.94 11.70
C ARG A 72 17.69 -5.80 10.60
N LYS A 73 18.41 -5.16 9.67
CA LYS A 73 18.90 -5.80 8.43
C LYS A 73 19.90 -6.93 8.66
N TRP A 74 20.76 -6.84 9.69
CA TRP A 74 21.73 -7.88 10.00
C TRP A 74 21.07 -9.17 10.49
N GLU A 75 20.02 -9.06 11.31
CA GLU A 75 19.25 -10.20 11.77
C GLU A 75 18.46 -10.84 10.63
N TYR A 76 17.94 -10.02 9.71
CA TYR A 76 17.35 -10.53 8.48
C TYR A 76 18.35 -11.37 7.68
N ILE A 77 19.55 -10.83 7.39
CA ILE A 77 20.60 -11.55 6.66
C ILE A 77 20.96 -12.85 7.39
N PHE A 78 21.18 -12.80 8.70
CA PHE A 78 21.49 -13.98 9.50
C PHE A 78 20.38 -15.04 9.44
N SER A 79 19.11 -14.64 9.51
CA SER A 79 17.98 -15.55 9.41
C SER A 79 17.90 -16.26 8.05
N ILE A 80 18.17 -15.54 6.96
CA ILE A 80 18.17 -16.11 5.61
C ILE A 80 19.35 -17.05 5.41
N VAL A 81 20.55 -16.63 5.81
CA VAL A 81 21.77 -17.44 5.69
C VAL A 81 21.65 -18.72 6.52
N SER A 82 21.21 -18.62 7.77
CA SER A 82 21.03 -19.80 8.64
C SER A 82 20.04 -20.80 8.03
N PHE A 83 18.92 -20.33 7.46
CA PHE A 83 17.94 -21.19 6.82
C PHE A 83 18.52 -21.90 5.59
N VAL A 84 19.23 -21.17 4.73
CA VAL A 84 19.87 -21.73 3.53
C VAL A 84 20.94 -22.75 3.91
N VAL A 85 21.76 -22.46 4.92
CA VAL A 85 22.77 -23.40 5.44
C VAL A 85 22.10 -24.67 5.97
N ILE A 86 21.03 -24.55 6.78
CA ILE A 86 20.27 -25.71 7.28
C ILE A 86 19.73 -26.54 6.11
N SER A 87 19.18 -25.90 5.07
CA SER A 87 18.70 -26.65 3.91
C SER A 87 19.82 -27.36 3.14
N ILE A 88 21.01 -26.76 3.04
CA ILE A 88 22.17 -27.38 2.38
C ILE A 88 22.63 -28.60 3.20
N LEU A 89 22.66 -28.49 4.53
CA LEU A 89 23.03 -29.59 5.42
C LEU A 89 22.02 -30.75 5.35
N VAL A 90 20.72 -30.46 5.32
CA VAL A 90 19.69 -31.50 5.14
C VAL A 90 19.82 -32.18 3.77
N PHE A 91 20.03 -31.38 2.72
CA PHE A 91 20.24 -31.92 1.37
C PHE A 91 21.47 -32.84 1.30
N ALA A 92 22.61 -32.40 1.84
CA ALA A 92 23.84 -33.19 1.88
C ALA A 92 23.69 -34.45 2.73
N GLY A 93 23.08 -34.35 3.91
CA GLY A 93 22.87 -35.49 4.81
C GLY A 93 22.01 -36.60 4.18
N ILE A 94 20.93 -36.25 3.49
CA ILE A 94 20.08 -37.23 2.79
C ILE A 94 20.85 -37.88 1.63
N LEU A 95 21.66 -37.12 0.89
CA LEU A 95 22.48 -37.68 -0.18
C LEU A 95 23.49 -38.69 0.38
N LEU A 96 24.21 -38.36 1.45
CA LEU A 96 25.20 -39.25 2.06
C LEU A 96 24.60 -40.58 2.56
N ILE A 97 23.36 -40.58 3.04
CA ILE A 97 22.66 -41.80 3.47
C ILE A 97 22.29 -42.69 2.26
N GLY A 98 21.94 -42.07 1.13
CA GLY A 98 21.56 -42.79 -0.10
C GLY A 98 22.74 -43.27 -0.96
N ASP A 99 23.96 -42.81 -0.67
CA ASP A 99 25.16 -42.94 -1.54
C ASP A 99 25.90 -44.29 -1.41
N ASN A 100 25.35 -45.29 -0.72
CA ASN A 100 26.04 -46.57 -0.57
C ASN A 100 25.99 -47.47 -1.84
N GLN A 101 25.30 -47.07 -2.92
CA GLN A 101 25.14 -47.91 -4.13
C GLN A 101 25.47 -47.23 -5.47
N THR A 102 25.81 -45.94 -5.52
CA THR A 102 26.09 -45.24 -6.78
C THR A 102 27.32 -44.35 -6.64
N GLN A 103 28.45 -44.71 -7.24
CA GLN A 103 29.57 -43.76 -7.40
C GLN A 103 29.10 -42.59 -8.28
N GLU A 104 28.58 -41.53 -7.67
CA GLU A 104 28.16 -40.35 -8.40
C GLU A 104 29.37 -39.54 -8.87
N MET A 105 29.34 -39.11 -10.13
CA MET A 105 30.36 -38.21 -10.67
C MET A 105 30.29 -36.83 -9.99
N PRO A 106 31.42 -36.21 -9.61
CA PRO A 106 31.46 -34.91 -8.92
C PRO A 106 30.66 -33.80 -9.60
N LEU A 107 30.58 -33.82 -10.94
CA LEU A 107 29.82 -32.84 -11.73
C LEU A 107 28.31 -32.92 -11.50
N ARG A 108 27.75 -34.11 -11.25
CA ARG A 108 26.30 -34.26 -11.03
C ARG A 108 25.91 -33.70 -9.68
N THR A 109 26.72 -33.97 -8.66
CA THR A 109 26.51 -33.46 -7.30
C THR A 109 26.58 -31.93 -7.29
N SER A 110 27.57 -31.34 -7.97
CA SER A 110 27.69 -29.87 -8.06
C SER A 110 26.52 -29.22 -8.79
N LEU A 111 26.01 -29.81 -9.88
CA LEU A 111 24.82 -29.33 -10.58
C LEU A 111 23.56 -29.35 -9.70
N ARG A 112 23.42 -30.33 -8.80
CA ARG A 112 22.30 -30.37 -7.85
C ARG A 112 22.40 -29.29 -6.79
N PHE A 113 23.58 -29.04 -6.23
CA PHE A 113 23.80 -27.90 -5.33
C PHE A 113 23.52 -26.56 -6.02
N ALA A 114 23.95 -26.40 -7.27
CA ALA A 114 23.62 -25.22 -8.07
C ALA A 114 22.11 -25.06 -8.27
N GLY A 115 21.40 -26.15 -8.59
CA GLY A 115 19.94 -26.15 -8.70
C GLY A 115 19.23 -25.77 -7.40
N LEU A 116 19.71 -26.28 -6.26
CA LEU A 116 19.20 -25.92 -4.93
C LEU A 116 19.42 -24.42 -4.64
N PHE A 117 20.61 -23.90 -4.92
CA PHE A 117 20.94 -22.49 -4.76
C PHE A 117 20.02 -21.59 -5.61
N ILE A 118 19.87 -21.93 -6.89
CA ILE A 118 18.97 -21.20 -7.82
C ILE A 118 17.53 -21.24 -7.30
N LYS A 119 17.04 -22.40 -6.82
CA LYS A 119 15.70 -22.54 -6.23
C LYS A 119 15.49 -21.57 -5.07
N TYR A 120 16.42 -21.52 -4.11
CA TYR A 120 16.32 -20.61 -2.96
C TYR A 120 16.43 -19.15 -3.37
N LEU A 121 17.28 -18.83 -4.34
CA LEU A 121 17.41 -17.47 -4.88
C LEU A 121 16.10 -16.99 -5.51
N ILE A 122 15.45 -17.81 -6.34
CA ILE A 122 14.17 -17.44 -6.95
C ILE A 122 13.08 -17.30 -5.88
N ILE A 123 13.00 -18.22 -4.91
CA ILE A 123 12.01 -18.14 -3.82
C ILE A 123 12.21 -16.87 -2.99
N PHE A 124 13.45 -16.51 -2.69
CA PHE A 124 13.79 -15.27 -2.01
C PHE A 124 13.31 -14.05 -2.82
N ILE A 125 13.67 -13.98 -4.11
CA ILE A 125 13.28 -12.87 -4.99
C ILE A 125 11.76 -12.75 -5.08
N VAL A 126 11.04 -13.87 -5.29
CA VAL A 126 9.58 -13.88 -5.39
C VAL A 126 8.95 -13.40 -4.07
N SER A 127 9.40 -13.91 -2.93
CA SER A 127 8.92 -13.48 -1.61
C SER A 127 9.11 -11.97 -1.42
N TRP A 128 10.28 -11.48 -1.80
CA TRP A 128 10.68 -10.09 -1.65
C TRP A 128 9.89 -9.16 -2.57
N VAL A 129 9.77 -9.50 -3.86
CA VAL A 129 9.00 -8.73 -4.84
C VAL A 129 7.53 -8.63 -4.44
N ILE A 130 6.90 -9.75 -4.04
CA ILE A 130 5.49 -9.73 -3.61
C ILE A 130 5.31 -8.81 -2.40
N ARG A 131 6.20 -8.90 -1.40
CA ARG A 131 6.10 -8.07 -0.20
C ARG A 131 6.38 -6.61 -0.45
N LEU A 132 7.36 -6.28 -1.28
CA LEU A 132 7.66 -4.92 -1.67
C LEU A 132 6.47 -4.30 -2.41
N TYR A 133 5.90 -5.02 -3.37
CA TYR A 133 4.70 -4.58 -4.09
C TYR A 133 3.52 -4.32 -3.15
N GLN A 134 3.26 -5.22 -2.19
CA GLN A 134 2.20 -5.03 -1.19
C GLN A 134 2.46 -3.82 -0.30
N LYS A 135 3.72 -3.60 0.13
CA LYS A 135 4.08 -2.46 0.96
C LYS A 135 3.88 -1.14 0.22
N THR A 136 4.33 -1.05 -1.04
CA THR A 136 4.12 0.13 -1.89
C THR A 136 2.64 0.40 -2.11
N LYS A 137 1.84 -0.63 -2.43
CA LYS A 137 0.38 -0.49 -2.59
C LYS A 137 -0.31 -0.01 -1.32
N GLN A 138 0.13 -0.50 -0.16
CA GLN A 138 -0.41 -0.06 1.12
C GLN A 138 -0.06 1.40 1.40
N GLN A 139 1.17 1.82 1.13
CA GLN A 139 1.60 3.22 1.28
C GLN A 139 0.87 4.17 0.33
N GLU A 140 0.68 3.78 -0.93
CA GLU A 140 -0.14 4.53 -1.90
C GLU A 140 -1.59 4.69 -1.40
N PHE A 141 -2.17 3.61 -0.87
CA PHE A 141 -3.52 3.64 -0.33
C PHE A 141 -3.63 4.57 0.88
N GLU A 142 -2.72 4.45 1.85
CA GLU A 142 -2.66 5.31 3.04
C GLU A 142 -2.47 6.78 2.65
N LYS A 143 -1.60 7.07 1.68
CA LYS A 143 -1.40 8.41 1.13
C LYS A 143 -2.68 8.96 0.50
N ASN A 144 -3.35 8.21 -0.36
CA ASN A 144 -4.59 8.64 -1.01
C ASN A 144 -5.71 8.88 0.02
N VAL A 145 -5.78 8.06 1.08
CA VAL A 145 -6.73 8.26 2.18
C VAL A 145 -6.41 9.55 2.93
N ALA A 146 -5.14 9.83 3.20
CA ALA A 146 -4.72 11.07 3.85
C ALA A 146 -4.99 12.31 2.98
N GLU A 147 -4.69 12.27 1.68
CA GLU A 147 -5.00 13.33 0.73
C GLU A 147 -6.51 13.58 0.64
N LEU A 148 -7.32 12.51 0.58
CA LEU A 148 -8.77 12.63 0.59
C LEU A 148 -9.27 13.25 1.89
N ALA A 149 -8.70 12.87 3.03
CA ALA A 149 -9.07 13.43 4.33
C ALA A 149 -8.70 14.93 4.41
N PHE A 150 -7.52 15.30 3.91
CA PHE A 150 -7.07 16.69 3.81
C PHE A 150 -8.00 17.52 2.90
N LEU A 151 -8.31 17.02 1.70
CA LEU A 151 -9.26 17.67 0.78
C LEU A 151 -10.66 17.80 1.38
N LYS A 152 -11.12 16.80 2.13
CA LYS A 152 -12.41 16.87 2.84
C LYS A 152 -12.37 17.90 3.98
N ALA A 153 -11.25 18.03 4.69
CA ALA A 153 -11.11 18.97 5.79
C ALA A 153 -11.17 20.43 5.32
N GLN A 154 -10.73 20.72 4.08
CA GLN A 154 -10.88 22.06 3.46
C GLN A 154 -12.35 22.51 3.41
N ILE A 155 -13.28 21.58 3.26
CA ILE A 155 -14.71 21.87 3.35
C ILE A 155 -15.18 21.54 4.77
N ASN A 156 -15.46 22.55 5.59
CA ASN A 156 -16.10 22.31 6.88
C ASN A 156 -17.54 21.80 6.66
N PRO A 157 -17.85 20.51 6.85
CA PRO A 157 -19.16 19.97 6.51
C PRO A 157 -20.26 20.57 7.39
N HIS A 158 -19.92 20.88 8.64
CA HIS A 158 -20.81 21.52 9.58
C HIS A 158 -21.16 22.94 9.15
N PHE A 159 -20.21 23.71 8.62
CA PHE A 159 -20.50 25.00 8.00
C PHE A 159 -21.49 24.83 6.84
N LEU A 160 -21.22 23.89 5.91
CA LEU A 160 -22.07 23.69 4.74
C LEU A 160 -23.51 23.32 5.13
N PHE A 161 -23.71 22.34 6.01
CA PHE A 161 -25.05 21.94 6.45
C PHE A 161 -25.79 23.09 7.15
N ASN A 162 -25.09 23.85 7.98
CA ASN A 162 -25.69 24.98 8.67
C ASN A 162 -26.09 26.11 7.72
N THR A 163 -25.26 26.42 6.73
CA THR A 163 -25.56 27.44 5.73
C THR A 163 -26.75 27.01 4.87
N LEU A 164 -26.80 25.74 4.45
CA LEU A 164 -27.96 25.19 3.73
C LEU A 164 -29.25 25.30 4.56
N ASN A 165 -29.20 25.05 5.88
CA ASN A 165 -30.36 25.22 6.76
C ASN A 165 -30.81 26.68 6.86
N GLY A 166 -29.87 27.63 6.92
CA GLY A 166 -30.19 29.07 6.88
C GLY A 166 -30.85 29.48 5.56
N LEU A 167 -30.30 29.01 4.44
CA LEU A 167 -30.87 29.23 3.11
C LEU A 167 -32.27 28.63 2.96
N TYR A 168 -32.48 27.43 3.51
CA TYR A 168 -33.79 26.78 3.54
C TYR A 168 -34.82 27.64 4.30
N ALA A 169 -34.44 28.22 5.44
CA ALA A 169 -35.31 29.13 6.18
C ALA A 169 -35.64 30.41 5.39
N LEU A 170 -34.68 30.98 4.66
CA LEU A 170 -34.92 32.12 3.78
C LEU A 170 -35.90 31.77 2.64
N ALA A 171 -35.73 30.58 2.05
CA ALA A 171 -36.59 30.09 0.98
C ALA A 171 -38.03 29.88 1.45
N ILE A 172 -38.24 29.28 2.63
CA ILE A 172 -39.58 29.16 3.25
C ILE A 172 -40.22 30.53 3.44
N LYS A 173 -39.45 31.50 3.93
CA LYS A 173 -39.91 32.87 4.18
C LYS A 173 -40.11 33.70 2.90
N LYS A 174 -39.75 33.16 1.73
CA LYS A 174 -39.74 33.89 0.45
C LYS A 174 -38.94 35.20 0.53
N SER A 175 -37.81 35.16 1.23
CA SER A 175 -36.96 36.33 1.41
C SER A 175 -36.29 36.72 0.10
N ASP A 176 -36.27 38.01 -0.24
CA ASP A 176 -35.59 38.53 -1.43
C ASP A 176 -34.07 38.24 -1.40
N LYS A 177 -33.49 38.07 -0.21
CA LYS A 177 -32.07 37.71 -0.01
C LYS A 177 -31.70 36.27 -0.39
N THR A 178 -32.67 35.42 -0.71
CA THR A 178 -32.42 33.98 -0.91
C THR A 178 -31.47 33.72 -2.08
N ALA A 179 -31.71 34.38 -3.22
CA ALA A 179 -30.89 34.22 -4.43
C ALA A 179 -29.44 34.68 -4.20
N ASP A 180 -29.26 35.85 -3.61
CA ASP A 180 -27.94 36.41 -3.29
C ASP A 180 -27.15 35.51 -2.33
N SER A 181 -27.82 34.97 -1.32
CA SER A 181 -27.17 34.08 -0.34
C SER A 181 -26.75 32.75 -0.98
N ILE A 182 -27.52 32.22 -1.94
CA ILE A 182 -27.11 31.03 -2.71
C ILE A 182 -25.87 31.35 -3.56
N ALA A 183 -25.84 32.53 -4.21
CA ALA A 183 -24.69 32.96 -4.98
C ALA A 183 -23.44 33.07 -4.10
N GLN A 184 -23.52 33.73 -2.94
CA GLN A 184 -22.41 33.86 -1.98
C GLN A 184 -21.88 32.49 -1.51
N LEU A 185 -22.76 31.53 -1.20
CA LEU A 185 -22.34 30.18 -0.84
C LEU A 185 -21.58 29.50 -2.00
N SER A 186 -22.06 29.67 -3.23
CA SER A 186 -21.39 29.14 -4.42
C SER A 186 -19.99 29.72 -4.59
N GLU A 187 -19.81 31.03 -4.35
CA GLU A 187 -18.49 31.68 -4.43
C GLU A 187 -17.51 31.18 -3.38
N ILE A 188 -17.96 31.03 -2.13
CA ILE A 188 -17.15 30.47 -1.04
C ILE A 188 -16.73 29.03 -1.37
N MET A 189 -17.66 28.20 -1.85
CA MET A 189 -17.35 26.82 -2.22
C MET A 189 -16.39 26.75 -3.40
N ARG A 190 -16.56 27.61 -4.41
CA ARG A 190 -15.63 27.73 -5.55
C ARG A 190 -14.22 28.12 -5.07
N TYR A 191 -14.12 29.10 -4.18
CA TYR A 191 -12.86 29.55 -3.61
C TYR A 191 -12.14 28.42 -2.86
N VAL A 192 -12.82 27.76 -1.92
CA VAL A 192 -12.26 26.64 -1.12
C VAL A 192 -11.85 25.46 -1.99
N THR A 193 -12.58 25.15 -3.06
CA THR A 193 -12.30 23.98 -3.90
C THR A 193 -11.27 24.21 -5.01
N THR A 194 -11.06 25.48 -5.40
CA THR A 194 -10.24 25.84 -6.56
C THR A 194 -9.05 26.70 -6.17
N ASP A 195 -9.30 27.85 -5.55
CA ASP A 195 -8.29 28.87 -5.28
C ASP A 195 -7.46 28.54 -4.03
N ALA A 196 -8.07 27.88 -3.02
CA ALA A 196 -7.41 27.46 -1.77
C ALA A 196 -6.38 26.31 -1.92
N LYS A 197 -5.97 26.01 -3.16
CA LYS A 197 -4.91 25.04 -3.49
C LYS A 197 -3.61 25.70 -3.94
N ALA A 198 -3.62 27.02 -4.16
CA ALA A 198 -2.43 27.77 -4.55
C ALA A 198 -1.61 28.18 -3.32
N ASP A 199 -0.28 28.17 -3.44
CA ASP A 199 0.62 28.62 -2.37
C ASP A 199 0.44 30.12 -2.06
N LYS A 200 0.02 30.91 -3.05
CA LYS A 200 -0.26 32.33 -2.91
C LYS A 200 -1.51 32.75 -3.70
N VAL A 201 -2.28 33.67 -3.12
CA VAL A 201 -3.47 34.24 -3.73
C VAL A 201 -3.47 35.77 -3.62
N PRO A 202 -4.13 36.50 -4.54
CA PRO A 202 -4.34 37.93 -4.38
C PRO A 202 -5.13 38.21 -3.09
N ILE A 203 -4.68 39.18 -2.30
CA ILE A 203 -5.38 39.57 -1.06
C ILE A 203 -6.84 40.00 -1.32
N GLU A 204 -7.12 40.53 -2.50
CA GLU A 204 -8.47 40.89 -2.95
C GLU A 204 -9.44 39.70 -2.86
N LYS A 205 -9.01 38.50 -3.28
CA LYS A 205 -9.83 37.30 -3.23
C LYS A 205 -10.06 36.81 -1.79
N GLU A 206 -9.06 36.93 -0.92
CA GLU A 206 -9.18 36.58 0.50
C GLU A 206 -10.15 37.52 1.22
N ILE A 207 -10.07 38.83 0.95
CA ILE A 207 -11.00 39.82 1.50
C ILE A 207 -12.42 39.59 0.99
N GLU A 208 -12.60 39.32 -0.31
CA GLU A 208 -13.90 38.97 -0.90
C GLU A 208 -14.49 37.70 -0.27
N TYR A 209 -13.66 36.68 -0.08
CA TYR A 209 -14.04 35.45 0.61
C TYR A 209 -14.52 35.71 2.05
N ILE A 210 -13.75 36.47 2.84
CA ILE A 210 -14.10 36.82 4.23
C ILE A 210 -15.39 37.63 4.27
N HIS A 211 -15.56 38.59 3.35
CA HIS A 211 -16.78 39.39 3.25
C HIS A 211 -18.00 38.50 2.98
N ASN A 212 -17.94 37.65 1.96
CA ASN A 212 -19.03 36.72 1.61
C ASN A 212 -19.33 35.74 2.77
N PHE A 213 -18.28 35.28 3.47
CA PHE A 213 -18.43 34.41 4.64
C PHE A 213 -19.17 35.09 5.80
N ILE A 214 -18.86 36.35 6.06
CA ILE A 214 -19.54 37.16 7.08
C ILE A 214 -20.99 37.40 6.70
N GLU A 215 -21.29 37.75 5.45
CA GLU A 215 -22.66 37.96 4.98
C GLU A 215 -23.55 36.72 5.15
N LEU A 216 -23.02 35.53 4.83
CA LEU A 216 -23.74 34.28 5.06
C LEU A 216 -23.97 33.99 6.55
N HIS A 217 -22.99 34.28 7.41
CA HIS A 217 -23.16 34.10 8.84
C HIS A 217 -24.17 35.07 9.44
N ARG A 218 -24.27 36.30 8.89
CA ARG A 218 -25.24 37.31 9.33
C ARG A 218 -26.69 36.84 9.21
N ILE A 219 -27.02 35.97 8.25
CA ILE A 219 -28.37 35.37 8.11
C ILE A 219 -28.81 34.66 9.40
N ARG A 220 -27.86 34.13 10.16
CA ARG A 220 -28.09 33.34 11.38
C ARG A 220 -27.89 34.14 12.66
N LEU A 221 -27.42 35.38 12.58
CA LEU A 221 -27.23 36.22 13.74
C LEU A 221 -28.58 36.75 14.23
N THR A 222 -28.74 36.78 15.55
CA THR A 222 -29.88 37.43 16.19
C THR A 222 -29.72 38.95 16.13
N GLU A 223 -30.81 39.67 16.30
CA GLU A 223 -30.83 41.15 16.39
C GLU A 223 -29.89 41.73 17.47
N TYR A 224 -29.51 40.92 18.46
CA TYR A 224 -28.59 41.31 19.54
C TYR A 224 -27.10 41.23 19.16
N THR A 225 -26.76 40.83 17.93
CA THR A 225 -25.36 40.68 17.51
C THR A 225 -25.06 41.56 16.31
N THR A 226 -24.08 42.46 16.46
CA THR A 226 -23.58 43.31 15.38
C THR A 226 -22.16 42.92 15.01
N VAL A 227 -21.92 42.63 13.73
CA VAL A 227 -20.58 42.35 13.19
C VAL A 227 -20.12 43.54 12.35
N LYS A 228 -18.99 44.17 12.71
CA LYS A 228 -18.35 45.22 11.93
C LYS A 228 -17.09 44.66 11.25
N PHE A 229 -17.02 44.80 9.93
CA PHE A 229 -15.88 44.39 9.12
C PHE A 229 -15.38 45.60 8.34
N ASN A 230 -14.13 46.01 8.59
CA ASN A 230 -13.50 47.16 7.96
C ASN A 230 -12.18 46.71 7.35
N VAL A 231 -11.91 47.18 6.13
CA VAL A 231 -10.67 46.91 5.39
C VAL A 231 -9.97 48.24 5.19
N ASP A 232 -8.67 48.30 5.51
CA ASP A 232 -7.85 49.49 5.35
C ASP A 232 -6.57 49.15 4.56
N GLY A 233 -6.14 50.07 3.68
CA GLY A 233 -5.01 49.89 2.77
C GLY A 233 -5.35 49.50 1.32
N SER A 234 -4.30 49.37 0.50
CA SER A 234 -4.41 48.96 -0.92
C SER A 234 -4.42 47.44 -1.05
N LEU A 235 -5.36 46.90 -1.81
CA LEU A 235 -5.48 45.45 -2.06
C LEU A 235 -4.83 45.02 -3.38
N THR A 236 -4.54 45.96 -4.27
CA THR A 236 -4.15 45.66 -5.65
C THR A 236 -2.69 45.26 -5.77
N GLY A 237 -2.45 44.15 -6.47
CA GLY A 237 -1.10 43.65 -6.77
C GLY A 237 -0.38 42.97 -5.60
N ILE A 238 -1.07 42.71 -4.49
CA ILE A 238 -0.49 42.05 -3.30
C ILE A 238 -0.87 40.57 -3.31
N MET A 239 0.14 39.71 -3.30
CA MET A 239 0.00 38.26 -3.18
C MET A 239 0.37 37.84 -1.77
N ILE A 240 -0.51 37.10 -1.10
CA ILE A 240 -0.30 36.60 0.26
C ILE A 240 -0.32 35.07 0.29
N GLU A 241 0.32 34.48 1.29
CA GLU A 241 0.10 33.07 1.62
C GLU A 241 -1.36 32.89 2.06
N LEU A 242 -1.93 31.74 1.73
CA LEU A 242 -3.32 31.42 2.06
C LEU A 242 -3.54 31.48 3.57
N ILE A 243 -4.61 32.15 4.03
CA ILE A 243 -4.88 32.33 5.47
C ILE A 243 -5.73 31.18 6.05
N MET A 244 -6.10 30.20 5.24
CA MET A 244 -7.01 29.09 5.59
C MET A 244 -6.34 27.88 6.23
#